data_AF-A0A7W6J982-F1
#
_entry.id   AF-A0A7W6J982-F1
#
_cell.length_a   1.000
_cell.length_b   1.000
_cell.length_c   1.000
_cell.angle_alpha   90.00
_cell.angle_beta   90.00
_cell.angle_gamma   90.00
#
_symmetry.space_group_name_H-M   'P 1'
#
loop_
_entity.id
_entity.type
_entity.pdbx_description
1 polymer ?
#
loop_
_entity_poly.entity_id
_entity_poly.type
_entity_poly.pdbx_seq_one_letter_code
_entity_poly.pdbx_strand_id
1 'polypeptide(L)'
;MECEPETTLGLEMHRDLDALASSRNGWPAGALDHINEALSIIGQAIVDAPVTCERDAANKFRFAADLIDAEAGEMRLEGAAVHTALDGLEGLRQAQWAEIRRRARA
;
A
#
# COMPACT_ATOMS: atom_id res chain seq x y z
N MET A 1 7.37 19.27 -3.93
CA MET A 1 7.09 17.89 -4.36
C MET A 1 5.85 17.50 -3.60
N GLU A 2 4.70 17.65 -4.26
CA GLU A 2 3.43 17.21 -3.70
C GLU A 2 3.46 15.68 -3.65
N CYS A 3 2.93 15.10 -2.59
CA CYS A 3 2.89 13.65 -2.46
C CYS A 3 1.88 13.11 -3.46
N GLU A 4 2.29 12.18 -4.32
CA GLU A 4 1.38 11.59 -5.30
C GLU A 4 0.31 10.74 -4.57
N PRO A 5 -0.98 10.85 -4.94
CA PRO A 5 -2.06 10.23 -4.19
C PRO A 5 -2.19 8.72 -4.46
N GLU A 6 -1.35 8.11 -5.30
CA GLU A 6 -1.53 6.75 -5.81
C GLU A 6 -1.66 5.71 -4.69
N THR A 7 -0.77 5.75 -3.68
CA THR A 7 -0.85 4.85 -2.51
C THR A 7 -2.08 5.12 -1.64
N THR A 8 -2.59 6.35 -1.63
CA THR A 8 -3.74 6.76 -0.83
C THR A 8 -5.02 6.25 -1.48
N LEU A 9 -5.20 6.54 -2.77
CA LEU A 9 -6.34 6.06 -3.55
C LEU A 9 -6.35 4.53 -3.61
N GLY A 10 -5.20 3.90 -3.84
CA GLY A 10 -5.08 2.44 -3.85
C GLY A 10 -5.53 1.82 -2.53
N LEU A 11 -5.07 2.35 -1.39
CA LEU A 11 -5.46 1.87 -0.07
C LEU A 11 -6.97 2.04 0.20
N GLU A 12 -7.54 3.19 -0.16
CA GLU A 12 -8.98 3.44 -0.02
C GLU A 12 -9.80 2.46 -0.88
N MET A 13 -9.43 2.29 -2.15
CA MET A 13 -10.09 1.36 -3.06
C MET A 13 -10.01 -0.09 -2.57
N HIS A 14 -8.84 -0.50 -2.06
CA HIS A 14 -8.67 -1.86 -1.51
C HIS A 14 -9.61 -2.10 -0.33
N ARG A 15 -9.69 -1.15 0.60
CA ARG A 15 -10.57 -1.24 1.78
C ARG A 15 -12.04 -1.28 1.39
N ASP A 16 -12.46 -0.45 0.45
CA ASP A 16 -13.85 -0.41 0.00
C ASP A 16 -14.27 -1.74 -0.65
N LEU A 17 -13.38 -2.35 -1.45
CA LEU A 17 -13.63 -3.66 -2.06
C LEU A 17 -13.62 -4.79 -1.04
N ASP A 18 -12.72 -4.75 -0.06
CA ASP A 18 -12.63 -5.77 0.99
C ASP A 18 -13.86 -5.74 1.91
N ALA A 19 -14.30 -4.54 2.28
CA ALA A 19 -15.55 -4.32 3.01
C ALA A 19 -16.75 -4.82 2.19
N LEU A 20 -16.77 -4.56 0.87
CA LEU A 20 -17.82 -5.07 -0.01
C LEU A 20 -17.83 -6.61 -0.01
N ALA A 21 -16.67 -7.26 -0.22
CA ALA A 21 -16.52 -8.72 -0.23
C ALA A 21 -17.06 -9.38 1.06
N SER A 22 -16.74 -8.76 2.20
CA SER A 22 -17.10 -9.23 3.53
C SER A 22 -18.55 -8.92 3.93
N SER A 23 -19.22 -7.98 3.26
CA SER A 23 -20.57 -7.51 3.66
C SER A 23 -21.71 -8.49 3.38
N ARG A 24 -21.49 -9.56 2.59
CA ARG A 24 -22.55 -10.45 2.12
C ARG A 24 -22.13 -11.92 2.09
N ASN A 25 -23.08 -12.77 2.47
CA ASN A 25 -23.04 -14.20 2.20
C ASN A 25 -23.83 -14.52 0.93
N GLY A 26 -23.41 -15.54 0.18
CA GLY A 26 -24.17 -16.01 -0.99
C GLY A 26 -23.99 -15.16 -2.24
N TRP A 27 -22.74 -14.81 -2.57
CA TRP A 27 -22.40 -14.16 -3.83
C TRP A 27 -22.92 -14.95 -5.04
N PRO A 28 -23.36 -14.26 -6.12
CA PRO A 28 -23.58 -14.92 -7.41
C PRO A 28 -22.32 -15.68 -7.83
N ALA A 29 -22.50 -16.81 -8.52
CA ALA A 29 -21.39 -17.65 -8.94
C ALA A 29 -20.32 -16.82 -9.70
N GLY A 30 -19.06 -16.92 -9.25
CA GLY A 30 -17.91 -16.21 -9.84
C GLY A 30 -17.76 -14.73 -9.45
N ALA A 31 -18.76 -14.10 -8.82
CA ALA A 31 -18.67 -12.67 -8.48
C ALA A 31 -17.62 -12.40 -7.39
N LEU A 32 -17.54 -13.25 -6.37
CA LEU A 32 -16.52 -13.13 -5.31
C LEU A 32 -15.10 -13.37 -5.87
N ASP A 33 -14.95 -14.27 -6.84
CA ASP A 33 -13.66 -14.54 -7.48
C ASP A 33 -13.13 -13.29 -8.19
N HIS A 34 -13.98 -12.57 -8.92
CA HIS A 34 -13.60 -11.31 -9.56
C HIS A 34 -13.28 -10.19 -8.57
N ILE A 35 -13.96 -10.14 -7.43
CA ILE A 35 -13.64 -9.18 -6.37
C ILE A 35 -12.27 -9.51 -5.77
N ASN A 36 -12.00 -10.77 -5.48
CA ASN A 36 -10.71 -11.22 -4.96
C ASN A 36 -9.58 -10.97 -5.98
N GLU A 37 -9.84 -11.15 -7.27
CA GLU A 37 -8.90 -10.80 -8.33
C GLU A 37 -8.61 -9.29 -8.34
N ALA A 38 -9.64 -8.45 -8.25
CA ALA A 38 -9.48 -6.99 -8.18
C ALA A 38 -8.69 -6.57 -6.92
N LEU A 39 -8.98 -7.16 -5.76
CA LEU A 39 -8.21 -6.94 -4.52
C LEU A 39 -6.74 -7.29 -4.71
N SER A 40 -6.44 -8.42 -5.36
CA SER A 40 -5.06 -8.82 -5.65
C SER A 40 -4.33 -7.83 -6.56
N ILE A 41 -4.99 -7.37 -7.62
CA ILE A 41 -4.44 -6.39 -8.58
C ILE A 41 -4.16 -5.05 -7.88
N ILE A 42 -5.13 -4.54 -7.12
CA ILE A 42 -4.99 -3.27 -6.40
C ILE A 42 -3.91 -3.39 -5.31
N GLY A 43 -3.91 -4.49 -4.56
CA GLY A 43 -2.89 -4.74 -3.55
C GLY A 43 -1.48 -4.75 -4.13
N GLN A 44 -1.28 -5.39 -5.29
CA GLN A 44 0.00 -5.36 -5.99
C GLN A 44 0.36 -3.94 -6.44
N ALA A 45 -0.60 -3.16 -6.96
CA ALA A 45 -0.37 -1.77 -7.34
C ALA A 45 0.04 -0.89 -6.15
N ILE A 46 -0.56 -1.09 -4.96
CA ILE A 46 -0.14 -0.40 -3.73
C ILE A 46 1.31 -0.74 -3.39
N VAL A 47 1.72 -2.02 -3.52
CA VAL A 47 3.08 -2.48 -3.23
C VAL A 47 4.10 -1.91 -4.22
N ASP A 48 3.75 -1.84 -5.50
CA ASP A 48 4.66 -1.39 -6.56
C ASP A 48 4.76 0.13 -6.69
N ALA A 49 3.75 0.86 -6.19
CA ALA A 49 3.74 2.32 -6.23
C ALA A 49 4.99 2.92 -5.54
N PRO A 50 5.65 3.94 -6.13
CA PRO A 50 6.86 4.52 -5.56
C PRO A 50 6.58 5.26 -4.24
N VAL A 51 7.58 5.30 -3.36
CA VAL A 51 7.55 6.13 -2.15
C VAL A 51 8.20 7.47 -2.47
N THR A 52 7.38 8.49 -2.70
CA THR A 52 7.84 9.86 -3.00
C THR A 52 7.77 10.78 -1.80
N CYS A 53 6.97 10.39 -0.80
CA CYS A 53 6.83 11.11 0.46
C CYS A 53 6.56 10.14 1.63
N GLU A 54 6.62 10.64 2.87
CA GLU A 54 6.43 9.83 4.07
C GLU A 54 5.03 9.20 4.17
N ARG A 55 4.02 9.86 3.58
CA ARG A 55 2.64 9.35 3.53
C ARG A 55 2.55 8.07 2.69
N ASP A 56 3.31 7.95 1.61
CA ASP A 56 3.30 6.76 0.75
C ASP A 56 3.75 5.52 1.53
N ALA A 57 4.88 5.64 2.24
CA ALA A 57 5.35 4.56 3.10
C ALA A 57 4.36 4.27 4.24
N ALA A 58 3.79 5.30 4.86
CA ALA A 58 2.77 5.11 5.89
C ALA A 58 1.54 4.36 5.37
N ASN A 59 1.10 4.63 4.14
CA ASN A 59 -0.02 3.92 3.52
C ASN A 59 0.31 2.46 3.24
N LYS A 60 1.52 2.16 2.77
CA LYS A 60 1.98 0.76 2.61
C LYS A 60 2.03 0.01 3.94
N PHE A 61 2.44 0.67 5.04
CA PHE A 61 2.37 0.05 6.38
C PHE A 61 0.94 -0.18 6.85
N ARG A 62 0.03 0.76 6.60
CA ARG A 62 -1.41 0.57 6.90
C ARG A 62 -1.98 -0.58 6.08
N PHE A 63 -1.65 -0.65 4.80
CA PHE A 63 -2.03 -1.75 3.95
C PHE A 63 -1.55 -3.10 4.50
N ALA A 64 -0.27 -3.20 4.89
CA ALA A 64 0.26 -4.41 5.52
C ALA A 64 -0.49 -4.78 6.81
N ALA A 65 -0.82 -3.79 7.65
CA ALA A 65 -1.60 -4.01 8.87
C ALA A 65 -3.01 -4.52 8.55
N ASP A 66 -3.69 -3.94 7.56
CA ASP A 66 -5.02 -4.40 7.13
C ASP A 66 -4.98 -5.86 6.65
N LEU A 67 -3.92 -6.27 5.91
CA LEU A 67 -3.76 -7.66 5.47
C LEU A 67 -3.53 -8.64 6.62
N ILE A 68 -2.84 -8.21 7.69
CA ILE A 68 -2.61 -9.02 8.90
C ILE A 68 -3.90 -9.20 9.69
N ASP A 69 -4.71 -8.14 9.79
CA ASP A 69 -5.99 -8.16 10.52
C ASP A 69 -7.10 -8.88 9.75
N ALA A 70 -6.95 -9.11 8.43
CA ALA A 70 -7.95 -9.74 7.59
C ALA A 70 -8.23 -11.20 8.02
N GLU A 71 -9.51 -11.50 8.30
CA GLU A 71 -9.97 -12.80 8.82
C GLU A 71 -9.67 -13.97 7.87
N ALA A 72 -9.57 -13.71 6.55
CA ALA A 72 -9.25 -14.69 5.53
C ALA A 72 -7.73 -14.94 5.34
N GLY A 73 -6.86 -14.13 5.94
CA GLY A 73 -5.41 -14.34 5.94
C GLY A 73 -4.70 -14.15 4.59
N GLU A 74 -4.97 -13.04 3.89
CA GLU A 74 -4.28 -12.68 2.63
C GLU A 74 -2.85 -12.15 2.88
N MET A 75 -1.98 -13.02 3.38
CA MET A 75 -0.62 -12.65 3.81
C MET A 75 0.39 -12.49 2.66
N ARG A 76 0.03 -12.81 1.41
CA ARG A 76 0.99 -12.89 0.29
C ARG A 76 1.70 -11.56 0.02
N LEU A 77 1.01 -10.44 0.23
CA LEU A 77 1.53 -9.09 -0.06
C LEU A 77 2.05 -8.35 1.17
N GLU A 78 1.81 -8.86 2.38
CA GLU A 78 2.19 -8.21 3.64
C GLU A 78 3.69 -7.88 3.68
N GLY A 79 4.54 -8.92 3.53
CA GLY A 79 5.98 -8.75 3.59
C GLY A 79 6.52 -7.80 2.51
N ALA A 80 5.94 -7.83 1.32
CA ALA A 80 6.33 -6.94 0.22
C ALA A 80 5.92 -5.48 0.51
N ALA A 81 4.74 -5.24 1.07
CA ALA A 81 4.29 -3.92 1.48
C ALA A 81 5.20 -3.33 2.57
N VAL A 82 5.58 -4.12 3.58
CA VAL A 82 6.51 -3.70 4.64
C VAL A 82 7.89 -3.38 4.06
N HIS A 83 8.43 -4.26 3.22
CA HIS A 83 9.77 -4.09 2.66
C HIS A 83 9.87 -2.84 1.78
N THR A 84 8.92 -2.66 0.86
CA THR A 84 8.89 -1.49 -0.04
C THR A 84 8.66 -0.17 0.72
N ALA A 85 7.90 -0.19 1.82
CA ALA A 85 7.74 0.97 2.69
C ALA A 85 9.04 1.37 3.41
N LEU A 86 9.77 0.38 3.95
CA LEU A 86 11.05 0.60 4.63
C LEU A 86 12.11 1.12 3.66
N ASP A 87 12.28 0.47 2.51
CA ASP A 87 13.24 0.85 1.48
C ASP A 87 12.96 2.28 0.98
N GLY A 88 11.68 2.59 0.73
CA GLY A 88 11.25 3.93 0.34
C GLY A 88 11.55 4.99 1.40
N LEU A 89 11.28 4.71 2.68
CA LEU A 89 11.63 5.63 3.77
C LEU A 89 13.13 5.84 3.88
N GLU A 90 13.92 4.78 3.76
CA GLU A 90 15.37 4.89 3.78
C GLU A 90 15.85 5.81 2.65
N GLY A 91 15.36 5.59 1.42
CA GLY A 91 15.66 6.45 0.27
C GLY A 91 15.31 7.93 0.51
N LEU A 92 14.14 8.21 1.08
CA LEU A 92 13.74 9.57 1.44
C LEU A 92 14.69 10.20 2.46
N ARG A 93 15.09 9.46 3.50
CA ARG A 93 16.03 9.95 4.52
C ARG A 93 17.39 10.23 3.92
N GLN A 94 17.91 9.32 3.09
CA GLN A 94 19.19 9.51 2.41
C GLN A 94 19.18 10.77 1.54
N ALA A 95 18.11 11.01 0.78
CA ALA A 95 17.95 12.20 -0.04
C ALA A 95 17.90 13.50 0.79
N GLN A 96 17.14 13.50 1.90
CA GLN A 96 17.07 14.63 2.82
C GLN A 96 18.44 14.97 3.42
N TRP A 97 19.19 13.96 3.87
CA TRP A 97 20.53 14.16 4.41
C TRP A 97 21.56 14.63 3.37
N ALA A 98 21.46 14.14 2.13
CA ALA A 98 22.29 14.62 1.03
C ALA A 98 22.06 16.11 0.77
N GLU A 99 20.79 16.55 0.76
CA GLU A 99 20.43 17.95 0.56
C GLU A 99 20.94 18.85 1.71
N ILE A 100 20.79 18.41 2.96
CA ILE A 100 21.31 19.14 4.13
C ILE A 100 22.83 19.31 4.01
N ARG A 101 23.56 18.23 3.68
CA ARG A 101 25.02 18.28 3.52
C ARG A 101 25.46 19.17 2.36
N ARG A 102 24.69 19.19 1.27
CA ARG A 102 24.92 20.08 0.12
C ARG A 102 24.79 21.55 0.53
N ARG A 103 23.72 21.90 1.24
CA ARG A 103 23.49 23.28 1.73
C ARG A 103 24.53 23.72 2.75
N ALA A 104 25.02 22.82 3.60
CA ALA A 104 26.04 23.15 4.60
C ALA A 104 27.44 23.42 3.98
N ARG A 105 27.66 23.06 2.72
CA ARG A 105 28.92 23.26 1.98
C ARG A 105 28.87 24.42 0.98
N ALA A 106 27.69 25.01 0.78
CA ALA A 106 27.48 26.17 -0.09
C ALA A 106 27.64 27.46 0.71
#